data_AF-A0A7R9LZ80-F1
#
_entry.id   AF-A0A7R9LZ80-F1
#
_cell.length_a   1.000
_cell.length_b   1.000
_cell.length_c   1.000
_cell.angle_alpha   90.00
_cell.angle_beta   90.00
_cell.angle_gamma   90.00
#
_symmetry.space_group_name_H-M   'P 1'
#
loop_
_entity.id
_entity.type
_entity.pdbx_description
1 polymer ?
#
loop_
_entity_poly.entity_id
_entity_poly.type
_entity_poly.pdbx_seq_one_letter_code
_entity_poly.pdbx_strand_id
1 'polypeptide(L)'
;MSHIPFFGVELFAPSIALSIVTDMSITSSILIIGSVVTVYTSLGGLKGVIWTDFFQFSVMMFGLMAVVIRGANISGGMANVFERAHAGGRIEFWNMDFDIYSTNSFWIIILGWTVIYAGTFSTNQMQIQRIICMPSLGAAKKALYFATPGYVL
;
A
#
# COMPACT_ATOMS: atom_id res chain seq x y z
N MET A 1 3.33 6.06 22.27
CA MET A 1 4.21 4.87 22.38
C MET A 1 3.82 3.70 21.44
N SER A 2 2.77 3.80 20.63
CA SER A 2 2.28 2.70 19.76
C SER A 2 2.94 2.58 18.37
N HIS A 3 3.71 3.56 17.90
CA HIS A 3 4.23 3.57 16.52
C HIS A 3 5.52 2.77 16.29
N ILE A 4 6.32 2.52 17.34
CA ILE A 4 7.59 1.78 17.23
C ILE A 4 7.39 0.34 16.71
N PRO A 5 6.50 -0.49 17.28
CA PRO A 5 6.30 -1.84 16.76
C PRO A 5 5.74 -1.84 15.33
N PHE A 6 4.89 -0.87 14.99
CA PHE A 6 4.32 -0.71 13.66
C PHE A 6 5.42 -0.46 12.60
N PHE A 7 6.30 0.52 12.83
CA PHE A 7 7.42 0.79 11.93
C PHE A 7 8.41 -0.38 11.84
N GLY A 8 8.55 -1.17 12.91
CA GLY A 8 9.36 -2.40 12.89
C GLY A 8 8.83 -3.44 11.90
N VAL A 9 7.50 -3.65 11.88
CA VAL A 9 6.85 -4.56 10.92
C VAL A 9 6.98 -4.02 9.49
N GLU A 10 6.79 -2.71 9.29
CA GLU A 10 6.92 -2.09 7.98
C GLU A 10 8.36 -2.19 7.42
N LEU A 11 9.38 -2.06 8.27
CA LEU A 11 10.78 -2.22 7.87
C LEU A 11 11.14 -3.68 7.56
N PHE A 12 10.46 -4.63 8.19
CA PHE A 12 10.75 -6.05 8.04
C PHE A 12 10.40 -6.59 6.65
N ALA A 13 9.26 -6.19 6.09
CA ALA A 13 8.80 -6.63 4.78
C ALA A 13 9.83 -6.39 3.64
N PRO A 14 10.34 -5.17 3.41
CA PRO A 14 11.36 -4.92 2.39
C PRO A 14 12.71 -5.57 2.75
N SER A 15 13.01 -5.77 4.03
CA SER A 15 14.24 -6.45 4.47
C SER A 15 14.26 -7.92 4.11
N ILE A 16 13.11 -8.60 4.21
CA ILE A 16 12.95 -9.97 3.72
C ILE A 16 13.13 -10.01 2.20
N ALA A 17 12.46 -9.11 1.48
CA ALA A 17 12.56 -9.05 0.02
C ALA A 17 14.01 -8.86 -0.43
N LEU A 18 14.76 -7.96 0.22
CA LEU A 18 16.18 -7.75 -0.07
C LEU A 18 17.01 -8.99 0.26
N SER A 19 16.80 -9.60 1.43
CA SER A 19 17.52 -10.82 1.85
C SER A 19 17.35 -11.97 0.86
N ILE A 20 16.15 -12.16 0.31
CA ILE A 20 15.87 -13.21 -0.69
C ILE A 20 16.61 -12.94 -2.01
N VAL A 21 16.70 -11.68 -2.44
CA VAL A 21 17.29 -11.33 -3.74
C VAL A 21 18.82 -11.30 -3.69
N THR A 22 19.40 -10.89 -2.56
CA THR A 22 20.86 -10.76 -2.40
C THR A 22 21.52 -11.92 -1.68
N ASP A 23 20.72 -12.89 -1.19
CA ASP A 23 21.16 -14.03 -0.37
C ASP A 23 21.93 -13.62 0.89
N MET A 24 21.60 -12.44 1.44
CA MET A 24 22.21 -11.88 2.65
C MET A 24 21.38 -12.23 3.89
N SER A 25 21.99 -12.15 5.08
CA SER A 25 21.26 -12.31 6.34
C SER A 25 20.18 -11.23 6.50
N ILE A 26 19.02 -11.61 7.05
CA ILE A 26 17.91 -10.68 7.29
C ILE A 26 18.34 -9.52 8.20
N THR A 27 19.17 -9.79 9.21
CA THR A 27 19.71 -8.74 10.10
C THR A 27 20.54 -7.72 9.34
N SER A 28 21.39 -8.15 8.39
CA SER A 28 22.14 -7.24 7.53
C SER A 28 21.21 -6.41 6.65
N SER A 29 20.17 -7.01 6.06
CA SER A 29 19.18 -6.29 5.26
C SER A 29 18.43 -5.23 6.05
N ILE A 30 18.01 -5.54 7.28
CA ILE A 30 17.35 -4.59 8.18
C ILE A 30 18.27 -3.40 8.47
N LEU A 31 19.54 -3.64 8.80
CA LEU A 31 20.50 -2.59 9.09
C LEU A 31 20.74 -1.70 7.87
N ILE A 32 20.87 -2.28 6.67
CA ILE A 32 21.09 -1.53 5.44
C ILE A 32 19.87 -0.66 5.13
N ILE A 33 18.68 -1.25 5.05
CA ILE A 33 17.46 -0.50 4.71
C ILE A 33 17.17 0.56 5.77
N GLY A 34 17.22 0.19 7.05
CA GLY A 34 16.98 1.13 8.15
C GLY A 34 17.96 2.31 8.14
N SER A 35 19.24 2.06 7.86
CA SER A 35 20.25 3.12 7.75
C SER A 35 19.98 4.04 6.56
N VAL A 36 19.72 3.49 5.38
CA VAL A 36 19.41 4.27 4.18
C VAL A 36 18.17 5.14 4.40
N VAL A 37 17.09 4.55 4.92
CA VAL A 37 15.83 5.23 5.25
C VAL A 37 16.04 6.36 6.23
N THR A 38 16.78 6.11 7.30
CA THR A 38 17.07 7.13 8.32
C THR A 38 17.85 8.29 7.72
N VAL A 39 18.90 8.01 6.94
CA VAL A 39 19.75 9.04 6.35
C VAL A 39 18.96 9.93 5.40
N TYR A 40 18.27 9.38 4.39
CA TYR A 40 17.56 10.24 3.44
C TYR A 40 16.38 10.98 4.09
N THR A 41 15.72 10.38 5.09
CA THR A 41 14.61 11.03 5.80
C THR A 41 15.11 12.20 6.65
N SER A 42 16.26 12.02 7.33
CA SER A 42 16.88 13.07 8.14
C SER A 42 17.37 14.26 7.31
N LEU A 43 17.90 14.00 6.11
CA LEU A 43 18.45 15.05 5.23
C LEU A 43 17.36 15.78 4.44
N GLY A 44 16.33 15.07 3.98
CA GLY A 44 15.31 15.62 3.08
C GLY A 44 14.13 16.29 3.80
N GLY A 45 13.88 15.94 5.07
CA GLY A 45 12.68 16.36 5.79
C GLY A 45 11.38 15.95 5.06
N LEU A 46 10.26 16.61 5.38
CA LEU A 46 8.96 16.26 4.80
C LEU A 46 8.94 16.34 3.26
N LYS A 47 9.61 17.33 2.68
CA LYS A 47 9.67 17.49 1.21
C LYS A 47 10.44 16.34 0.56
N GLY A 48 11.57 15.93 1.14
CA GLY A 48 12.33 14.77 0.66
C GLY A 48 11.51 13.48 0.73
N VAL A 49 10.83 13.25 1.85
CA VAL A 49 9.97 12.08 2.05
C VAL A 49 8.85 12.01 1.00
N ILE A 50 8.19 13.13 0.68
CA ILE A 50 7.13 13.14 -0.35
C ILE A 50 7.67 12.75 -1.73
N TRP A 51 8.88 13.21 -2.08
CA TRP A 51 9.51 12.85 -3.35
C TRP A 51 9.93 11.38 -3.40
N THR A 52 10.48 10.83 -2.31
CA THR A 52 10.82 9.41 -2.24
C THR A 52 9.58 8.52 -2.29
N ASP A 53 8.49 8.91 -1.63
CA ASP A 53 7.20 8.19 -1.69
C ASP A 53 6.66 8.13 -3.12
N PHE A 54 6.73 9.25 -3.85
CA PHE A 54 6.30 9.29 -5.25
C PHE A 54 7.13 8.35 -6.13
N PHE A 55 8.45 8.34 -5.94
CA PHE A 55 9.33 7.42 -6.66
C PHE A 55 9.04 5.96 -6.32
N GLN A 56 8.91 5.62 -5.05
CA GLN A 56 8.61 4.27 -4.58
C GLN A 56 7.25 3.79 -5.13
N PHE A 57 6.21 4.61 -5.06
CA PHE A 57 4.90 4.32 -5.65
C PHE A 57 5.02 4.05 -7.15
N SER A 58 5.75 4.90 -7.88
CA SER A 58 5.94 4.73 -9.33
C SER A 58 6.62 3.39 -9.66
N VAL A 59 7.70 3.05 -8.96
CA VAL A 59 8.42 1.78 -9.12
C VAL A 59 7.51 0.59 -8.82
N MET A 60 6.71 0.66 -7.75
CA MET A 60 5.75 -0.39 -7.39
C MET A 60 4.68 -0.58 -8.48
N MET A 61 4.12 0.51 -9.02
CA MET A 61 3.12 0.45 -10.08
C MET A 61 3.69 -0.18 -11.37
N PHE A 62 4.90 0.20 -11.77
CA PHE A 62 5.56 -0.40 -12.94
C PHE A 62 5.87 -1.88 -12.71
N GLY A 63 6.35 -2.24 -11.52
CA GLY A 63 6.59 -3.64 -11.16
C GLY A 63 5.32 -4.48 -11.21
N LEU A 64 4.22 -3.97 -10.65
CA LEU A 64 2.91 -4.62 -10.70
C LEU A 64 2.43 -4.81 -12.14
N MET A 65 2.49 -3.77 -12.97
CA MET A 65 2.13 -3.88 -14.39
C MET A 65 2.98 -4.92 -15.13
N ALA A 66 4.29 -4.96 -14.87
CA ALA A 66 5.18 -5.94 -15.49
C ALA A 66 4.79 -7.39 -15.11
N VAL A 67 4.47 -7.62 -13.84
CA VAL A 67 4.01 -8.93 -13.34
C VAL A 67 2.66 -9.30 -13.97
N VAL A 68 1.70 -8.39 -14.01
CA VAL A 68 0.37 -8.62 -14.60
C VAL A 68 0.49 -8.95 -16.10
N ILE A 69 1.25 -8.15 -16.86
CA ILE A 69 1.44 -8.37 -18.30
C ILE A 69 2.13 -9.71 -18.55
N ARG A 70 3.19 -10.04 -17.80
CA ARG A 70 3.89 -11.31 -17.95
C ARG A 70 3.01 -12.49 -17.57
N GLY A 71 2.26 -12.39 -16.47
CA GLY A 71 1.31 -13.41 -16.02
C GLY A 71 0.19 -13.65 -17.03
N ALA A 72 -0.33 -12.58 -17.64
CA ALA A 72 -1.31 -12.66 -18.71
C ALA A 72 -0.75 -13.37 -19.94
N ASN A 73 0.45 -13.01 -20.38
CA ASN A 73 1.10 -13.63 -21.54
C ASN A 73 1.35 -15.13 -21.32
N ILE A 74 1.81 -15.52 -20.13
CA ILE A 74 2.01 -16.94 -19.78
C ILE A 74 0.68 -17.71 -19.76
N SER A 75 -0.41 -17.05 -19.37
CA SER A 75 -1.74 -17.66 -19.30
C SER A 75 -2.46 -17.71 -20.65
N GLY A 76 -1.87 -17.16 -21.72
CA GLY A 76 -2.48 -17.09 -23.05
C GLY A 76 -3.44 -15.91 -23.23
N GLY A 77 -3.32 -14.87 -22.41
CA GLY A 77 -4.14 -13.65 -22.45
C GLY A 77 -4.89 -13.40 -21.14
N MET A 78 -5.37 -12.16 -20.96
CA MET A 78 -6.12 -11.76 -19.74
C MET A 78 -7.44 -12.52 -19.59
N ALA A 79 -8.11 -12.87 -20.69
CA ALA A 79 -9.36 -13.64 -20.65
C ALA A 79 -9.17 -15.00 -19.95
N ASN A 80 -8.09 -15.71 -20.28
CA ASN A 80 -7.77 -17.00 -19.65
C ASN A 80 -7.39 -16.85 -18.17
N VAL A 81 -6.82 -15.71 -17.75
CA VAL A 81 -6.55 -15.43 -16.33
C VAL A 81 -7.87 -15.35 -15.56
N PHE A 82 -8.85 -14.61 -16.08
CA PHE A 82 -10.17 -14.49 -15.46
C PHE A 82 -10.93 -15.82 -15.46
N GLU A 83 -10.89 -16.57 -16.56
CA GLU A 83 -11.54 -17.88 -16.65
C GLU A 83 -10.94 -18.86 -15.62
N ARG A 84 -9.61 -18.92 -15.51
CA ARG A 84 -8.93 -19.75 -14.50
C ARG A 84 -9.25 -19.31 -13.07
N ALA A 85 -9.32 -18.01 -12.83
CA ALA A 85 -9.65 -17.48 -11.51
C ALA A 85 -11.11 -17.79 -11.13
N HIS A 86 -12.04 -17.71 -12.08
CA HIS A 86 -13.43 -18.12 -11.89
C HIS A 86 -13.56 -19.63 -11.66
N ALA A 87 -12.92 -20.46 -12.49
CA ALA A 87 -12.91 -21.91 -12.33
C ALA A 87 -12.29 -22.37 -11.01
N GLY A 88 -11.29 -21.62 -10.50
CA GLY A 88 -10.68 -21.86 -9.20
C GLY A 88 -11.48 -21.34 -8.01
N GLY A 89 -12.68 -20.78 -8.22
CA GLY A 89 -13.50 -20.20 -7.14
C GLY A 89 -12.84 -19.02 -6.42
N ARG A 90 -11.93 -18.30 -7.10
CA ARG A 90 -11.15 -17.20 -6.50
C ARG A 90 -11.80 -15.83 -6.68
N ILE A 91 -12.93 -15.78 -7.37
CA ILE A 91 -13.64 -14.56 -7.71
C ILE A 91 -14.98 -14.58 -6.98
N GLU A 92 -15.10 -13.75 -5.94
CA GLU A 92 -16.37 -13.39 -5.32
C GLU A 92 -16.51 -11.87 -5.41
N PHE A 93 -17.28 -11.37 -6.37
CA PHE A 93 -17.40 -9.92 -6.59
C PHE A 93 -18.36 -9.26 -5.60
N TRP A 94 -19.46 -9.92 -5.23
CA TRP A 94 -20.57 -9.29 -4.53
C TRP A 94 -21.23 -10.25 -3.54
N ASN A 95 -20.54 -10.56 -2.43
CA ASN A 95 -21.17 -11.22 -1.30
C ASN A 95 -22.00 -10.17 -0.51
N MET A 96 -23.32 -10.13 -0.72
CA MET A 96 -24.22 -9.16 -0.07
C MET A 96 -24.86 -9.70 1.22
N ASP A 97 -24.37 -10.81 1.76
CA ASP A 97 -24.92 -11.40 2.98
C ASP A 97 -24.69 -10.48 4.18
N PHE A 98 -25.73 -10.24 4.97
CA PHE A 98 -25.67 -9.45 6.20
C PHE A 98 -25.15 -10.25 7.40
N ASP A 99 -24.27 -11.23 7.15
CA ASP A 99 -23.65 -12.00 8.22
C ASP A 99 -22.45 -11.23 8.78
N ILE A 100 -22.56 -10.84 10.05
CA ILE A 100 -21.49 -10.15 10.80
C ILE A 100 -20.23 -11.01 10.99
N TYR A 101 -20.33 -12.33 10.81
CA TYR A 101 -19.20 -13.26 10.89
C TYR A 101 -18.51 -13.50 9.54
N SER A 102 -19.12 -13.08 8.42
CA SER A 102 -18.54 -13.24 7.09
C SER A 102 -17.49 -12.15 6.81
N THR A 103 -16.20 -12.52 6.84
CA THR A 103 -15.10 -11.54 6.64
C THR A 103 -15.13 -10.84 5.28
N ASN A 104 -15.75 -11.46 4.26
CA ASN A 104 -15.79 -10.94 2.89
C ASN A 104 -17.15 -10.37 2.47
N SER A 105 -18.07 -10.13 3.42
CA SER A 105 -19.32 -9.45 3.09
C SER A 105 -19.06 -8.01 2.64
N PHE A 106 -19.75 -7.59 1.59
CA PHE A 106 -19.77 -6.23 1.06
C PHE A 106 -19.98 -5.18 2.17
N TRP A 107 -20.89 -5.46 3.10
CA TRP A 107 -21.24 -4.53 4.18
C TRP A 107 -20.10 -4.38 5.20
N ILE A 108 -19.45 -5.48 5.56
CA ILE A 108 -18.31 -5.48 6.49
C ILE A 108 -17.11 -4.79 5.86
N ILE A 109 -16.82 -5.09 4.59
CA ILE A 109 -15.73 -4.48 3.84
C ILE A 109 -15.93 -2.97 3.77
N ILE A 110 -17.09 -2.48 3.31
CA ILE A 110 -17.33 -1.04 3.20
C ILE A 110 -17.27 -0.33 4.55
N LEU A 111 -17.94 -0.87 5.57
CA LEU A 111 -17.98 -0.24 6.88
C LEU A 111 -16.59 -0.26 7.55
N GLY A 112 -15.89 -1.40 7.48
CA GLY A 112 -14.54 -1.57 8.00
C GLY A 112 -13.54 -0.61 7.36
N TRP A 113 -13.48 -0.57 6.03
CA TRP A 113 -12.61 0.38 5.31
C TRP A 113 -12.97 1.82 5.60
N THR A 114 -14.26 2.17 5.68
CA THR A 114 -14.69 3.54 6.00
C THR A 114 -14.17 3.98 7.37
N VAL A 115 -14.28 3.13 8.40
CA VAL A 115 -13.78 3.43 9.75
C VAL A 115 -12.26 3.55 9.77
N ILE A 116 -11.55 2.63 9.11
CA ILE A 116 -10.08 2.63 9.02
C ILE A 116 -9.58 3.92 8.34
N TYR A 117 -10.18 4.31 7.21
CA TYR A 117 -9.77 5.50 6.48
C TYR A 117 -10.17 6.80 7.19
N ALA A 118 -11.38 6.86 7.77
CA ALA A 118 -11.78 8.00 8.58
C ALA A 118 -10.82 8.23 9.75
N GLY A 119 -10.43 7.16 10.44
CA GLY A 119 -9.39 7.21 11.47
C GLY A 119 -8.04 7.67 10.92
N THR A 120 -7.59 7.08 9.82
CA THR A 120 -6.30 7.41 9.20
C THR A 120 -6.19 8.89 8.81
N PHE A 121 -7.22 9.50 8.21
CA PHE A 121 -7.15 10.92 7.84
C PHE A 121 -7.41 11.88 8.99
N SER A 122 -8.12 11.44 10.04
CA SER A 122 -8.50 12.32 11.17
C SER A 122 -7.55 12.26 12.36
N THR A 123 -6.82 11.15 12.54
CA THR A 123 -5.98 10.93 13.74
C THR A 123 -4.53 10.58 13.43
N ASN A 124 -4.20 10.18 12.19
CA ASN A 124 -2.82 9.87 11.85
C ASN A 124 -2.01 11.15 11.60
N GLN A 125 -1.08 11.42 12.49
CA GLN A 125 -0.19 12.58 12.43
C GLN A 125 0.49 12.76 11.07
N MET A 126 0.97 11.67 10.45
CA MET A 126 1.68 11.74 9.17
C MET A 126 0.78 12.24 8.04
N GLN A 127 -0.49 11.83 8.04
CA GLN A 127 -1.45 12.22 7.00
C GLN A 127 -1.96 13.64 7.23
N ILE A 128 -2.28 13.99 8.49
CA ILE A 128 -2.69 15.34 8.86
C ILE A 128 -1.59 16.35 8.47
N GLN A 129 -0.33 16.03 8.77
CA GLN A 129 0.81 16.90 8.45
C GLN A 129 0.94 17.15 6.94
N ARG A 130 0.73 16.14 6.11
CA ARG A 130 0.75 16.30 4.64
C ARG A 130 -0.38 17.21 4.15
N ILE A 131 -1.56 17.10 4.75
CA ILE A 131 -2.75 17.89 4.38
C ILE A 131 -2.57 19.37 4.78
N ILE A 132 -2.08 19.65 5.99
CA ILE A 132 -1.94 21.05 6.47
C ILE A 132 -0.79 21.81 5.80
N CYS A 133 0.20 21.11 5.24
CA CYS A 133 1.30 21.75 4.49
C CYS A 133 0.91 22.17 3.06
N MET A 134 -0.33 21.90 2.63
CA MET A 134 -0.82 22.29 1.31
C MET A 134 -1.16 23.79 1.24
N PRO A 135 -0.97 24.44 0.09
CA PRO A 135 -1.13 25.89 -0.05
C PRO A 135 -2.58 26.38 0.07
N SER A 136 -3.57 25.50 -0.10
CA SER A 136 -4.98 25.86 0.02
C SER A 136 -5.86 24.65 0.32
N LEU A 137 -7.06 24.90 0.86
CA LEU A 137 -8.09 23.87 1.07
C LEU A 137 -8.50 23.18 -0.24
N GLY A 138 -8.54 23.91 -1.35
CA GLY A 138 -8.84 23.34 -2.67
C GLY A 138 -7.78 22.33 -3.12
N ALA A 139 -6.49 22.63 -2.90
CA ALA A 139 -5.39 21.72 -3.18
C ALA A 139 -5.45 20.46 -2.30
N ALA A 140 -5.74 20.63 -1.00
CA ALA A 140 -5.91 19.52 -0.07
C ALA A 140 -7.07 18.58 -0.48
N LYS A 141 -8.24 19.14 -0.84
CA LYS A 141 -9.38 18.34 -1.33
C LYS A 141 -9.06 17.58 -2.60
N LYS A 142 -8.40 18.24 -3.56
CA LYS A 142 -7.97 17.60 -4.81
C LYS A 142 -6.99 16.47 -4.57
N ALA A 143 -6.01 16.67 -3.68
CA ALA A 143 -5.06 15.62 -3.29
C ALA A 143 -5.78 14.42 -2.65
N LEU A 144 -6.76 14.66 -1.78
CA LEU A 144 -7.55 13.59 -1.17
C LEU A 144 -8.34 12.79 -2.22
N TYR A 145 -8.99 13.46 -3.17
CA TYR A 145 -9.73 12.79 -4.26
C TYR A 145 -8.82 11.95 -5.16
N PHE A 146 -7.59 12.38 -5.43
CA PHE A 146 -6.64 11.56 -6.17
C PHE A 146 -6.14 10.35 -5.39
N ALA A 147 -6.09 10.46 -4.06
CA ALA A 147 -5.64 9.36 -3.21
C ALA A 147 -6.74 8.30 -3.01
N THR A 148 -8.02 8.68 -3.00
CA THR A 148 -9.15 7.78 -2.74
C THR A 148 -9.17 6.50 -3.60
N PRO A 149 -8.96 6.53 -4.93
CA PRO A 149 -8.98 5.32 -5.75
C PRO A 149 -7.91 4.29 -5.34
N GLY A 150 -6.72 4.74 -4.94
CA GLY A 150 -5.64 3.86 -4.47
C GLY A 150 -5.87 3.26 -3.08
N TYR A 151 -6.90 3.74 -2.36
CA TYR A 151 -7.31 3.22 -1.05
C TYR A 151 -8.55 2.33 -1.14
N VAL A 152 -9.30 2.37 -2.24
CA VAL A 152 -10.48 1.51 -2.43
C VAL A 152 -10.15 0.25 -3.23
N LEU A 153 -9.06 0.28 -4.01
CA LEU A 153 -8.46 -0.87 -4.71
C LEU A 153 -7.51 -1.64 -3.80
#